data_AF-A0A7C2NAM2-F1
#
_entry.id   AF-A0A7C2NAM2-F1
#
_cell.length_a   1.000
_cell.length_b   1.000
_cell.length_c   1.000
_cell.angle_alpha   90.00
_cell.angle_beta   90.00
_cell.angle_gamma   90.00
#
_symmetry.space_group_name_H-M   'P 1'
#
loop_
_entity.id
_entity.type
_entity.pdbx_description
1 polymer ?
#
loop_
_entity_poly.entity_id
_entity_poly.type
_entity_poly.pdbx_seq_one_letter_code
_entity_poly.pdbx_strand_id
1 'polypeptide(L)'
;MSRTQKAFGKQWTWQKMGYFEDDMVYGKSSEEELQDFKVAFDLSDLSDVSGKYILDAGCGSGRLTESIGKAARNSTVVGFDISKSARVAFDRCKGLKNVHILQCDLMHPPFRSHSFDYIWSEGVIHHTPNSLQSFDRLDSLLTKSGKLHIWVYPNYKFSIYRFVRNILWKPYFLPSGVRYFLSWLFATPLYCCVKMLELVKLHKNVKLKTLVFRFYDNLAPEFQHCHSKEEVRNWFVSYNYTEIILKGDIGATGKK
;
A
#
# COMPACT_ATOMS: atom_id res chain seq x y z
N MET A 1 13.82 -15.36 2.80
CA MET A 1 13.41 -14.12 2.11
C MET A 1 12.54 -14.51 0.92
N SER A 2 11.24 -14.21 0.96
CA SER A 2 10.27 -14.63 -0.08
C SER A 2 10.53 -13.92 -1.42
N ARG A 3 9.96 -14.43 -2.52
CA ARG A 3 10.10 -13.80 -3.84
C ARG A 3 9.40 -12.45 -3.89
N THR A 4 8.21 -12.37 -3.28
CA THR A 4 7.45 -11.13 -3.08
C THR A 4 8.31 -10.05 -2.40
N GLN A 5 8.94 -10.39 -1.27
CA GLN A 5 9.80 -9.46 -0.53
C GLN A 5 10.96 -8.91 -1.38
N LYS A 6 11.65 -9.78 -2.15
CA LYS A 6 12.73 -9.34 -3.05
C LYS A 6 12.22 -8.44 -4.18
N ALA A 7 11.05 -8.77 -4.74
CA ALA A 7 10.46 -8.06 -5.86
C ALA A 7 10.03 -6.64 -5.48
N PHE A 8 9.32 -6.47 -4.35
CA PHE A 8 8.92 -5.15 -3.86
C PHE A 8 10.10 -4.30 -3.40
N GLY A 9 11.09 -4.90 -2.72
CA GLY A 9 12.30 -4.16 -2.37
C GLY A 9 13.00 -3.56 -3.60
N LYS A 10 12.97 -4.28 -4.73
CA LYS A 10 13.49 -3.81 -6.01
C LYS A 10 12.59 -2.77 -6.67
N GLN A 11 11.27 -2.95 -6.65
CA GLN A 11 10.29 -1.98 -7.17
C GLN A 11 10.47 -0.60 -6.54
N TRP A 12 10.54 -0.53 -5.21
CA TRP A 12 10.70 0.74 -4.49
C TRP A 12 12.09 1.37 -4.68
N THR A 13 13.14 0.54 -4.80
CA THR A 13 14.49 1.04 -5.14
C THR A 13 14.50 1.65 -6.55
N TRP A 14 13.89 0.98 -7.52
CA TRP A 14 13.79 1.44 -8.89
C TRP A 14 12.90 2.68 -9.05
N GLN A 15 11.85 2.79 -8.23
CA GLN A 15 11.02 3.99 -8.15
C GLN A 15 11.86 5.19 -7.68
N LYS A 16 12.64 5.05 -6.59
CA LYS A 16 13.59 6.08 -6.12
C LYS A 16 14.63 6.46 -7.19
N MET A 17 15.01 5.52 -8.06
CA MET A 17 15.97 5.75 -9.16
C MET A 17 15.33 6.31 -10.44
N GLY A 18 14.02 6.56 -10.46
CA GLY A 18 13.31 7.15 -11.60
C GLY A 18 12.95 6.20 -12.75
N TYR A 19 13.08 4.88 -12.54
CA TYR A 19 12.65 3.87 -13.52
C TYR A 19 11.11 3.78 -13.64
N PHE A 20 10.38 4.28 -12.64
CA PHE A 20 8.93 4.38 -12.64
C PHE A 20 8.52 5.85 -12.43
N GLU A 21 7.41 6.09 -11.75
CA GLU A 21 6.96 7.43 -11.37
C GLU A 21 7.95 8.07 -10.38
N ASP A 22 8.29 9.34 -10.61
CA ASP A 22 9.31 10.05 -9.83
C ASP A 22 8.68 10.64 -8.53
N ASP A 23 7.69 11.52 -8.69
CA ASP A 23 6.98 12.20 -7.58
C ASP A 23 5.57 11.65 -7.33
N MET A 24 5.22 10.51 -7.93
CA MET A 24 3.91 9.88 -7.81
C MET A 24 4.04 8.42 -7.40
N VAL A 25 3.01 7.91 -6.74
CA VAL A 25 2.85 6.48 -6.44
C VAL A 25 1.44 6.10 -6.83
N TYR A 26 1.30 5.15 -7.76
CA TYR A 26 0.02 4.78 -8.37
C TYR A 26 -0.73 5.96 -9.01
N GLY A 27 -0.02 7.01 -9.42
CA GLY A 27 -0.59 8.25 -9.97
C GLY A 27 -1.09 9.25 -8.94
N LYS A 28 -0.88 9.02 -7.64
CA LYS A 28 -1.23 9.96 -6.56
C LYS A 28 -0.03 10.81 -6.16
N SER A 29 -0.24 12.05 -5.74
CA SER A 29 0.77 12.88 -5.05
C SER A 29 0.84 12.56 -3.54
N SER A 30 1.87 13.06 -2.87
CA SER A 30 2.05 12.89 -1.42
C SER A 30 0.92 13.55 -0.63
N GLU A 31 0.38 14.66 -1.13
CA GLU A 31 -0.75 15.39 -0.58
C GLU A 31 -2.05 14.60 -0.74
N GLU A 32 -2.27 13.97 -1.89
CA GLU A 32 -3.43 13.11 -2.13
C GLU A 32 -3.41 11.87 -1.21
N GLU A 33 -2.26 11.22 -1.03
CA GLU A 33 -2.13 10.10 -0.07
C GLU A 33 -2.37 10.56 1.37
N LEU A 34 -1.84 11.72 1.77
CA LEU A 34 -2.10 12.26 3.11
C LEU A 34 -3.57 12.62 3.30
N GLN A 35 -4.24 13.09 2.25
CA GLN A 35 -5.67 13.37 2.28
C GLN A 35 -6.48 12.07 2.38
N ASP A 36 -6.09 11.01 1.66
CA ASP A 36 -6.71 9.68 1.79
C ASP A 36 -6.57 9.15 3.22
N PHE A 37 -5.41 9.31 3.85
CA PHE A 37 -5.18 8.96 5.26
C PHE A 37 -6.13 9.72 6.20
N LYS A 38 -6.22 11.04 6.08
CA LYS A 38 -7.13 11.87 6.88
C LYS A 38 -8.58 11.44 6.71
N VAL A 39 -8.99 11.30 5.45
CA VAL A 39 -10.35 10.92 5.08
C VAL A 39 -10.67 9.54 5.63
N ALA A 40 -9.78 8.55 5.48
CA ALA A 40 -9.99 7.19 5.96
C ALA A 40 -10.20 7.11 7.48
N PHE A 41 -9.51 7.94 8.26
CA PHE A 41 -9.62 7.98 9.71
C PHE A 41 -10.59 9.04 10.25
N ASP A 42 -11.29 9.74 9.36
CA ASP A 42 -12.22 10.83 9.69
C ASP A 42 -11.54 11.94 10.52
N LEU A 43 -10.39 12.39 10.04
CA LEU A 43 -9.59 13.45 10.66
C LEU A 43 -9.85 14.78 9.94
N SER A 44 -10.17 15.80 10.72
CA SER A 44 -10.31 17.17 10.21
C SER A 44 -8.94 17.74 9.82
N ASP A 45 -7.96 17.53 10.68
CA ASP A 45 -6.54 17.77 10.45
C ASP A 45 -5.67 16.82 11.29
N LEU A 46 -4.35 17.00 11.28
CA LEU A 46 -3.44 16.10 12.00
C LEU A 46 -3.22 16.47 13.48
N SER A 47 -3.90 17.51 13.99
CA SER A 47 -3.97 17.77 15.44
C SER A 47 -4.83 16.73 16.15
N ASP A 48 -5.81 16.12 15.45
CA ASP A 48 -6.65 15.03 15.94
C ASP A 48 -5.84 13.79 16.36
N VAL A 49 -4.62 13.64 15.82
CA VAL A 49 -3.70 12.55 16.15
C VAL A 49 -2.53 12.98 17.04
N SER A 50 -2.56 14.19 17.60
CA SER A 50 -1.50 14.69 18.47
C SER A 50 -1.26 13.78 19.68
N GLY A 51 0.00 13.44 19.96
CA GLY A 51 0.38 12.53 21.05
C GLY A 51 0.09 11.05 20.78
N LYS A 52 -0.42 10.69 19.60
CA LYS A 52 -0.79 9.32 19.23
C LYS A 52 0.35 8.54 18.60
N TYR A 53 0.21 7.22 18.64
CA TYR A 53 1.10 6.28 17.96
C TYR A 53 0.45 5.80 16.66
N ILE A 54 1.10 6.07 15.54
CA ILE A 54 0.61 5.79 14.19
C ILE A 54 1.55 4.76 13.54
N LEU A 55 0.98 3.69 12.99
CA LEU A 55 1.70 2.67 12.25
C LEU A 55 1.35 2.71 10.76
N ASP A 56 2.37 2.78 9.92
CA ASP A 56 2.31 2.54 8.47
C ASP A 56 2.93 1.16 8.17
N ALA A 57 2.06 0.14 8.15
CA ALA A 57 2.46 -1.26 8.06
C ALA A 57 2.62 -1.68 6.59
N GLY A 58 3.86 -1.91 6.17
CA GLY A 58 4.23 -2.11 4.76
C GLY A 58 4.48 -0.79 4.02
N CYS A 59 5.22 0.13 4.65
CA CYS A 59 5.37 1.53 4.22
C CYS A 59 6.09 1.73 2.87
N GLY A 60 6.65 0.70 2.25
CA GLY A 60 7.27 0.78 0.93
C GLY A 60 8.39 1.81 0.88
N SER A 61 8.21 2.86 0.09
CA SER A 61 9.20 3.95 -0.04
C SER A 61 9.21 4.94 1.14
N GLY A 62 8.28 4.81 2.08
CA GLY A 62 8.10 5.69 3.23
C GLY A 62 7.45 7.04 2.89
N ARG A 63 6.86 7.19 1.71
CA ARG A 63 6.30 8.49 1.26
C ARG A 63 5.14 8.95 2.13
N LEU A 64 4.16 8.09 2.38
CA LEU A 64 3.07 8.40 3.29
C LEU A 64 3.59 8.59 4.73
N THR A 65 4.48 7.72 5.20
CA THR A 65 5.12 7.84 6.52
C THR A 65 5.77 9.22 6.71
N GLU A 66 6.50 9.72 5.71
CA GLU A 66 7.12 11.05 5.71
C GLU A 66 6.06 12.16 5.77
N SER A 67 5.01 12.08 4.95
CA SER A 67 3.90 13.05 4.93
C SER A 67 3.20 13.14 6.29
N ILE A 68 2.88 12.00 6.90
CA ILE A 68 2.29 11.95 8.25
C ILE A 68 3.27 12.55 9.27
N GLY A 69 4.55 12.14 9.24
CA GLY A 69 5.56 12.64 10.18
C GLY A 69 5.76 14.16 10.12
N LYS A 70 5.73 14.75 8.92
CA LYS A 70 5.83 16.20 8.71
C LYS A 70 4.61 16.95 9.26
N ALA A 71 3.42 16.40 9.09
CA ALA A 71 2.15 17.02 9.44
C ALA A 71 1.73 16.79 10.90
N ALA A 72 2.06 15.64 11.50
CA ALA A 72 1.74 15.23 12.86
C ALA A 72 3.00 15.25 13.77
N ARG A 73 3.62 16.43 13.94
CA ARG A 73 4.91 16.57 14.63
C ARG A 73 4.91 16.13 16.10
N ASN A 74 3.75 16.13 16.74
CA ASN A 74 3.56 15.73 18.14
C ASN A 74 3.18 14.26 18.30
N SER A 75 3.13 13.50 17.21
CA SER A 75 2.76 12.08 17.17
C SER A 75 3.97 11.24 16.85
N THR A 76 3.99 10.00 17.32
CA THR A 76 5.03 9.04 16.96
C THR A 76 4.57 8.23 15.75
N VAL A 77 5.30 8.31 14.65
CA VAL A 77 4.98 7.60 13.41
C VAL A 77 6.00 6.48 13.22
N VAL A 78 5.51 5.26 13.07
CA VAL A 78 6.33 4.08 12.82
C VAL A 78 5.97 3.52 11.45
N GLY A 79 6.94 3.47 10.54
CA GLY A 79 6.81 2.78 9.27
C GLY A 79 7.63 1.48 9.30
N PHE A 80 7.07 0.38 8.79
CA PHE A 80 7.90 -0.81 8.54
C PHE A 80 7.63 -1.45 7.21
N ASP A 81 8.64 -2.11 6.65
CA ASP A 81 8.52 -2.96 5.48
C ASP A 81 9.44 -4.17 5.63
N ILE A 82 8.99 -5.34 5.16
CA ILE A 82 9.77 -6.57 5.25
C ILE A 82 10.99 -6.53 4.33
N SER A 83 10.94 -5.77 3.24
CA SER A 83 11.93 -5.73 2.18
C SER A 83 13.02 -4.68 2.40
N LYS A 84 13.97 -4.61 1.46
CA LYS A 84 15.02 -3.58 1.45
C LYS A 84 14.46 -2.16 1.24
N SER A 85 13.18 -2.00 0.88
CA SER A 85 12.53 -0.69 0.80
C SER A 85 12.52 0.04 2.14
N ALA A 86 12.58 -0.66 3.28
CA ALA A 86 12.76 -0.04 4.59
C ALA A 86 14.00 0.88 4.63
N ARG A 87 15.08 0.57 3.89
CA ARG A 87 16.23 1.48 3.77
C ARG A 87 15.90 2.74 2.96
N VAL A 88 15.11 2.58 1.89
CA VAL A 88 14.61 3.71 1.09
C VAL A 88 13.74 4.64 1.95
N ALA A 89 12.82 4.05 2.72
CA ALA A 89 11.97 4.77 3.66
C ALA A 89 12.79 5.46 4.76
N PHE A 90 13.80 4.79 5.32
CA PHE A 90 14.71 5.40 6.30
C PHE A 90 15.46 6.60 5.71
N ASP A 91 16.05 6.48 4.53
CA ASP A 91 16.77 7.58 3.89
C ASP A 91 15.88 8.81 3.66
N ARG A 92 14.60 8.57 3.34
CA ARG A 92 13.57 9.60 3.16
C ARG A 92 13.17 10.25 4.49
N CYS A 93 13.02 9.46 5.55
CA CYS A 93 12.45 9.92 6.82
C CYS A 93 13.49 10.32 7.88
N LYS A 94 14.78 10.01 7.72
CA LYS A 94 15.84 10.17 8.75
C LYS A 94 16.00 11.57 9.36
N GLY A 95 15.47 12.61 8.70
CA GLY A 95 15.47 13.99 9.23
C GLY A 95 14.32 14.29 10.19
N LEU A 96 13.31 13.42 10.28
CA LEU A 96 12.12 13.60 11.09
C LEU A 96 12.29 12.87 12.44
N LYS A 97 12.40 13.64 13.52
CA LYS A 97 12.68 13.10 14.88
C LYS A 97 11.57 12.21 15.43
N ASN A 98 10.35 12.39 14.95
CA ASN A 98 9.15 11.67 15.36
C ASN A 98 8.81 10.48 14.45
N VAL A 99 9.67 10.17 13.47
CA VAL A 99 9.47 9.05 12.54
C VAL A 99 10.51 7.97 12.78
N HIS A 100 10.06 6.72 12.91
CA HIS A 100 10.90 5.56 13.08
C HIS A 100 10.64 4.55 11.96
N ILE A 101 11.70 4.10 11.30
CA ILE A 101 11.61 3.11 10.21
C ILE A 101 12.24 1.79 10.65
N LEU A 102 11.51 0.70 10.50
CA LEU A 102 11.98 -0.65 10.82
C LEU A 102 11.92 -1.56 9.58
N GLN A 103 12.87 -2.48 9.47
CA GLN A 103 12.73 -3.61 8.56
C GLN A 103 12.23 -4.82 9.35
N CYS A 104 10.95 -5.18 9.21
CA CYS A 104 10.39 -6.34 9.91
C CYS A 104 9.28 -7.03 9.12
N ASP A 105 9.00 -8.28 9.48
CA ASP A 105 7.91 -9.08 8.92
C ASP A 105 6.59 -8.71 9.62
N LEU A 106 5.56 -8.37 8.85
CA LEU A 106 4.21 -8.08 9.35
C LEU A 106 3.62 -9.28 10.11
N MET A 107 4.04 -10.50 9.76
CA MET A 107 3.58 -11.72 10.44
C MET A 107 4.22 -11.88 11.84
N HIS A 108 5.35 -11.22 12.09
CA HIS A 108 6.13 -11.30 13.33
C HIS A 108 6.68 -9.91 13.71
N PRO A 109 5.79 -8.92 13.97
CA PRO A 109 6.22 -7.56 14.21
C PRO A 109 6.86 -7.44 15.61
N PRO A 110 7.95 -6.67 15.78
CA PRO A 110 8.67 -6.56 17.06
C PRO A 110 8.02 -5.54 18.00
N PHE A 111 6.68 -5.52 18.07
CA PHE A 111 5.92 -4.58 18.90
C PHE A 111 5.12 -5.33 19.96
N ARG A 112 4.86 -4.66 21.08
CA ARG A 112 3.92 -5.16 22.08
C ARG A 112 2.49 -5.10 21.52
N SER A 113 1.61 -5.96 22.00
CA SER A 113 0.19 -5.83 21.69
C SER A 113 -0.35 -4.47 22.15
N HIS A 114 -1.39 -3.98 21.47
CA HIS A 114 -2.06 -2.72 21.81
C HIS A 114 -1.13 -1.49 21.90
N SER A 115 -0.20 -1.36 20.95
CA SER A 115 0.80 -0.27 20.92
C SER A 115 0.40 0.93 20.07
N PHE A 116 -0.56 0.78 19.14
CA PHE A 116 -0.88 1.82 18.16
C PHE A 116 -2.34 2.28 18.25
N ASP A 117 -2.52 3.60 18.17
CA ASP A 117 -3.85 4.24 18.09
C ASP A 117 -4.39 4.19 16.65
N TYR A 118 -3.51 4.31 15.64
CA TYR A 118 -3.89 4.28 14.23
C TYR A 118 -2.97 3.32 13.49
N ILE A 119 -3.56 2.41 12.71
CA ILE A 119 -2.81 1.49 11.84
C ILE A 119 -3.30 1.64 10.40
N TRP A 120 -2.37 1.99 9.52
CA TRP A 120 -2.55 2.06 8.08
C TRP A 120 -1.86 0.89 7.40
N SER A 121 -2.57 0.16 6.54
CA SER A 121 -2.01 -0.91 5.71
C SER A 121 -2.67 -0.93 4.33
N GLU A 122 -2.21 -0.08 3.43
CA GLU A 122 -2.70 0.01 2.05
C GLU A 122 -1.81 -0.77 1.09
N GLY A 123 -2.36 -1.77 0.40
CA GLY A 123 -1.64 -2.46 -0.66
C GLY A 123 -0.72 -3.59 -0.19
N VAL A 124 -0.90 -4.09 1.04
CA VAL A 124 0.13 -4.92 1.71
C VAL A 124 -0.34 -6.35 1.98
N ILE A 125 -1.37 -6.52 2.82
CA ILE A 125 -1.70 -7.83 3.41
C ILE A 125 -2.10 -8.89 2.38
N HIS A 126 -2.60 -8.49 1.20
CA HIS A 126 -2.99 -9.40 0.13
C HIS A 126 -1.79 -9.97 -0.67
N HIS A 127 -0.59 -9.47 -0.41
CA HIS A 127 0.68 -10.01 -0.92
C HIS A 127 1.39 -10.93 0.07
N THR A 128 0.77 -11.22 1.22
CA THR A 128 1.28 -12.16 2.22
C THR A 128 0.79 -13.58 1.92
N PRO A 129 1.36 -14.61 2.57
CA PRO A 129 0.84 -15.98 2.44
C PRO A 129 -0.63 -16.11 2.84
N ASN A 130 -1.12 -15.30 3.79
CA ASN A 130 -2.50 -15.31 4.27
C ASN A 130 -2.95 -13.91 4.71
N SER A 131 -3.89 -13.32 3.97
CA SER A 131 -4.40 -11.97 4.23
C SER A 131 -5.12 -11.84 5.57
N LEU A 132 -5.94 -12.83 5.96
CA LEU A 132 -6.68 -12.81 7.22
C LEU A 132 -5.74 -12.94 8.43
N GLN A 133 -4.74 -13.82 8.33
CA GLN A 133 -3.73 -13.93 9.37
C GLN A 133 -2.90 -12.64 9.49
N SER A 134 -2.64 -11.95 8.38
CA SER A 134 -2.00 -10.63 8.42
C SER A 134 -2.89 -9.58 9.07
N PHE A 135 -4.20 -9.60 8.77
CA PHE A 135 -5.18 -8.74 9.43
C PHE A 135 -5.21 -8.99 10.95
N ASP A 136 -5.23 -10.25 11.39
CA ASP A 136 -5.14 -10.66 12.80
C ASP A 136 -3.91 -10.07 13.50
N ARG A 137 -2.76 -10.09 12.83
CA ARG A 137 -1.53 -9.48 13.37
C ARG A 137 -1.66 -7.98 13.52
N LEU A 138 -2.21 -7.28 12.54
CA LEU A 138 -2.47 -5.84 12.66
C LEU A 138 -3.46 -5.53 13.79
N ASP A 139 -4.53 -6.32 13.92
CA ASP A 139 -5.50 -6.18 15.01
C ASP A 139 -4.84 -6.30 16.39
N SER A 140 -3.96 -7.28 16.57
CA SER A 140 -3.28 -7.51 17.85
C SER A 140 -2.40 -6.32 18.30
N LEU A 141 -1.94 -5.50 17.36
CA LEU A 141 -1.13 -4.31 17.62
C LEU A 141 -1.98 -3.08 17.93
N LEU A 142 -3.27 -3.09 17.57
CA LEU A 142 -4.18 -1.97 17.74
C LEU A 142 -4.65 -1.86 19.19
N THR A 143 -4.68 -0.63 19.71
CA THR A 143 -5.28 -0.34 21.01
C THR A 143 -6.80 -0.59 21.01
N LYS A 144 -7.39 -0.72 22.20
CA LYS A 144 -8.85 -0.95 22.38
C LYS A 144 -9.75 0.20 21.90
N SER A 145 -9.19 1.35 21.53
CA SER A 145 -9.93 2.48 20.97
C SER A 145 -9.30 2.99 19.69
N GLY A 146 -8.42 2.18 19.10
CA GLY A 146 -7.69 2.54 17.90
C GLY A 146 -8.52 2.36 16.64
N LYS A 147 -8.03 2.91 15.54
CA LYS A 147 -8.60 2.74 14.20
C LYS A 147 -7.64 1.99 13.29
N LEU A 148 -8.16 1.02 12.54
CA LEU A 148 -7.41 0.26 11.54
C LEU A 148 -7.98 0.57 10.16
N HIS A 149 -7.11 0.95 9.23
CA HIS A 149 -7.41 1.04 7.80
C HIS A 149 -6.63 -0.01 7.02
N ILE A 150 -7.32 -0.73 6.16
CA ILE A 150 -6.70 -1.61 5.17
C ILE A 150 -7.22 -1.32 3.76
N TRP A 151 -6.38 -1.58 2.77
CA TRP A 151 -6.81 -1.72 1.39
C TRP A 151 -6.12 -2.92 0.75
N VAL A 152 -6.90 -3.72 0.02
CA VAL A 152 -6.46 -4.96 -0.63
C VAL A 152 -6.86 -4.97 -2.11
N TYR A 153 -6.44 -5.98 -2.87
CA TYR A 153 -6.93 -6.09 -4.24
C TYR A 153 -8.39 -6.55 -4.30
N PRO A 154 -9.25 -5.84 -5.04
CA PRO A 154 -10.63 -6.24 -5.24
C PRO A 154 -10.76 -7.41 -6.21
N ASN A 155 -11.70 -8.31 -5.95
CA ASN A 155 -12.06 -9.38 -6.85
C ASN A 155 -12.99 -8.89 -7.98
N TYR A 156 -12.48 -8.05 -8.87
CA TYR A 156 -13.24 -7.62 -10.05
C TYR A 156 -13.54 -8.79 -10.99
N LYS A 157 -14.64 -8.70 -11.76
CA LYS A 157 -14.90 -9.63 -12.87
C LYS A 157 -13.80 -9.58 -13.94
N PHE A 158 -13.28 -8.38 -14.21
CA PHE A 158 -12.19 -8.18 -15.17
C PHE A 158 -11.14 -7.19 -14.64
N SER A 159 -9.87 -7.55 -14.79
CA SER A 159 -8.71 -6.67 -14.54
C SER A 159 -7.66 -6.97 -15.59
N ILE A 160 -7.29 -5.97 -16.39
CA ILE A 160 -6.29 -6.12 -17.46
C ILE A 160 -4.93 -6.56 -16.90
N TYR A 161 -4.54 -6.03 -15.73
CA TYR A 161 -3.28 -6.38 -15.08
C TYR A 161 -3.25 -7.86 -14.65
N ARG A 162 -4.36 -8.35 -14.09
CA ARG A 162 -4.48 -9.76 -13.70
C ARG A 162 -4.61 -10.69 -14.90
N PHE A 163 -5.32 -10.27 -15.94
CA PHE A 163 -5.40 -11.01 -17.21
C PHE A 163 -3.99 -11.24 -17.80
N VAL A 164 -3.19 -10.17 -17.91
CA VAL A 164 -1.80 -10.27 -18.37
C VAL A 164 -0.96 -11.17 -17.45
N ARG A 165 -1.07 -11.00 -16.13
CA ARG A 165 -0.35 -11.86 -15.16
C ARG A 165 -0.68 -13.34 -15.35
N ASN A 166 -1.95 -13.67 -15.60
CA ASN A 166 -2.41 -15.05 -15.75
C ASN A 166 -1.91 -15.70 -17.05
N ILE A 167 -1.80 -14.93 -18.14
CA ILE A 167 -1.24 -15.43 -19.41
C ILE A 167 0.26 -15.73 -19.28
N LEU A 168 0.99 -14.92 -18.52
CA LEU A 168 2.46 -15.06 -18.35
C LEU A 168 2.89 -16.17 -17.38
N TRP A 169 2.05 -17.19 -17.18
CA TRP A 169 2.19 -18.31 -16.23
C TRP A 169 3.29 -18.17 -15.17
N LYS A 170 2.90 -17.74 -13.96
CA LYS A 170 3.79 -17.50 -12.81
C LYS A 170 4.92 -16.50 -13.11
N PRO A 171 4.60 -15.25 -13.52
CA PRO A 171 5.59 -14.25 -13.92
C PRO A 171 6.58 -13.85 -12.80
N TYR A 172 6.26 -14.13 -11.54
CA TYR A 172 7.14 -13.89 -10.39
C TYR A 172 8.43 -14.74 -10.37
N PHE A 173 8.52 -15.80 -11.20
CA PHE A 173 9.77 -16.53 -11.44
C PHE A 173 10.71 -15.79 -12.40
N LEU A 174 10.20 -14.87 -13.22
CA LEU A 174 11.01 -14.14 -14.18
C LEU A 174 11.97 -13.16 -13.48
N PRO A 175 13.17 -12.92 -14.02
CA PRO A 175 14.06 -11.87 -13.52
C PRO A 175 13.35 -10.52 -13.51
N SER A 176 13.67 -9.66 -12.53
CA SER A 176 13.02 -8.34 -12.41
C SER A 176 13.16 -7.47 -13.66
N GLY A 177 14.29 -7.56 -14.38
CA GLY A 177 14.49 -6.82 -15.63
C GLY A 177 13.52 -7.27 -16.73
N VAL A 178 13.25 -8.58 -16.82
CA VAL A 178 12.27 -9.13 -17.76
C VAL A 178 10.87 -8.69 -17.39
N ARG A 179 10.48 -8.75 -16.11
CA ARG A 179 9.18 -8.22 -15.65
C ARG A 179 9.02 -6.75 -15.99
N TYR A 180 10.04 -5.94 -15.74
CA TYR A 180 10.03 -4.51 -16.08
C TYR A 180 9.86 -4.25 -17.58
N PHE A 181 10.59 -4.99 -18.42
CA PHE A 181 10.40 -4.93 -19.87
C PHE A 181 8.97 -5.31 -20.28
N LEU A 182 8.43 -6.40 -19.74
CA LEU A 182 7.04 -6.81 -20.00
C LEU A 182 6.05 -5.74 -19.53
N SER A 183 6.30 -5.08 -18.40
CA SER A 183 5.45 -3.98 -17.94
C SER A 183 5.41 -2.82 -18.94
N TRP A 184 6.53 -2.46 -19.56
CA TRP A 184 6.55 -1.48 -20.65
C TRP A 184 5.81 -1.98 -21.90
N LEU A 185 6.02 -3.25 -22.28
CA LEU A 185 5.37 -3.86 -23.43
C LEU A 185 3.84 -3.81 -23.33
N PHE A 186 3.27 -4.09 -22.15
CA PHE A 186 1.82 -4.06 -21.94
C PHE A 186 1.27 -2.67 -21.59
N ALA A 187 2.05 -1.82 -20.90
CA ALA A 187 1.63 -0.47 -20.56
C ALA A 187 1.49 0.44 -21.79
N THR A 188 2.37 0.29 -22.77
CA THR A 188 2.40 1.17 -23.97
C THR A 188 1.11 1.11 -24.80
N PRO A 189 0.61 -0.06 -25.25
CA PRO A 189 -0.66 -0.11 -25.99
C PRO A 189 -1.84 0.31 -25.12
N LEU A 190 -1.86 -0.06 -23.83
CA LEU A 190 -2.90 0.37 -22.90
C LEU A 190 -2.92 1.90 -22.76
N TYR A 191 -1.75 2.54 -22.68
CA TYR A 191 -1.62 3.98 -22.62
C TYR A 191 -2.16 4.66 -23.89
N CYS A 192 -1.85 4.14 -25.07
CA CYS A 192 -2.42 4.65 -26.32
C CYS A 192 -3.95 4.58 -26.30
N CYS A 193 -4.53 3.45 -25.86
CA CYS A 193 -5.98 3.32 -25.70
C CYS A 193 -6.55 4.34 -24.70
N VAL A 194 -5.92 4.50 -23.52
CA VAL A 194 -6.34 5.46 -22.50
C VAL A 194 -6.27 6.90 -23.05
N LYS A 195 -5.19 7.27 -23.75
CA LYS A 195 -5.05 8.60 -24.34
C LYS A 195 -6.10 8.88 -25.41
N MET A 196 -6.47 7.90 -26.22
CA MET A 196 -7.61 8.04 -27.14
C MET A 196 -8.93 8.30 -26.39
N LEU A 197 -9.16 7.64 -25.26
CA LEU A 197 -10.34 7.86 -24.42
C LEU A 197 -10.31 9.20 -23.67
N GLU A 198 -9.13 9.70 -23.31
CA GLU A 198 -8.96 11.04 -22.74
C GLU A 198 -9.32 12.14 -23.74
N LEU A 199 -8.97 11.98 -25.03
CA LEU A 199 -9.34 12.93 -26.09
C LEU A 199 -10.86 13.13 -26.21
N VAL A 200 -11.62 12.07 -25.92
CA VAL A 200 -13.10 12.12 -25.87
C VAL A 200 -13.65 12.38 -24.46
N LYS A 201 -12.79 12.81 -23.52
CA LYS A 201 -13.11 13.15 -22.11
C LYS A 201 -13.76 12.02 -21.31
N LEU A 202 -13.56 10.77 -21.71
CA LEU A 202 -14.10 9.59 -21.03
C LEU A 202 -13.19 9.09 -19.89
N HIS A 203 -11.96 9.61 -19.78
CA HIS A 203 -11.03 9.18 -18.74
C HIS A 203 -10.16 10.31 -18.19
N LYS A 204 -9.66 10.13 -16.96
CA LYS A 204 -8.70 11.03 -16.32
C LYS A 204 -7.31 10.85 -16.93
N ASN A 205 -6.50 11.90 -16.86
CA ASN A 205 -5.11 11.89 -17.32
C ASN A 205 -4.28 10.87 -16.53
N VAL A 206 -3.73 9.87 -17.21
CA VAL A 206 -2.80 8.90 -16.62
C VAL A 206 -1.43 9.03 -17.28
N LYS A 207 -0.34 8.93 -16.52
CA LYS A 207 1.03 8.89 -17.07
C LYS A 207 1.40 7.45 -17.46
N LEU A 208 2.17 7.29 -18.54
CA LEU A 208 2.63 5.97 -18.99
C LEU A 208 3.41 5.23 -17.89
N LYS A 209 4.33 5.93 -17.20
CA LYS A 209 5.10 5.35 -16.10
C LYS A 209 4.22 4.83 -14.94
N THR A 210 3.03 5.42 -14.72
CA THR A 210 2.03 4.91 -13.75
C THR A 210 1.49 3.55 -14.16
N LEU A 211 1.18 3.38 -15.45
CA LEU A 211 0.71 2.09 -15.97
C LEU A 211 1.81 1.04 -15.92
N VAL A 212 3.05 1.42 -16.25
CA VAL A 212 4.23 0.54 -16.11
C VAL A 212 4.39 0.08 -14.66
N PHE A 213 4.26 1.00 -13.69
CA PHE A 213 4.32 0.68 -12.27
C PHE A 213 3.23 -0.32 -11.87
N ARG A 214 1.97 -0.08 -12.25
CA ARG A 214 0.83 -0.98 -11.96
C ARG A 214 0.97 -2.37 -12.58
N PHE A 215 1.49 -2.46 -13.81
CA PHE A 215 1.80 -3.75 -14.42
C PHE A 215 2.91 -4.46 -13.65
N TYR A 216 4.00 -3.77 -13.31
CA TYR A 216 5.11 -4.39 -12.58
C TYR A 216 4.63 -4.91 -11.23
N ASP A 217 3.86 -4.11 -10.50
CA ASP A 217 3.23 -4.43 -9.22
C ASP A 217 2.38 -5.70 -9.31
N ASN A 218 1.65 -5.89 -10.41
CA ASN A 218 0.87 -7.10 -10.65
C ASN A 218 1.71 -8.30 -11.08
N LEU A 219 2.86 -8.13 -11.73
CA LEU A 219 3.72 -9.24 -12.16
C LEU A 219 4.72 -9.67 -11.10
N ALA A 220 5.06 -8.78 -10.18
CA ALA A 220 6.13 -8.91 -9.21
C ALA A 220 5.91 -9.97 -8.11
N PRO A 221 4.76 -10.00 -7.41
CA PRO A 221 4.60 -10.77 -6.20
C PRO A 221 4.28 -12.24 -6.50
N GLU A 222 4.64 -13.12 -5.58
CA GLU A 222 4.26 -14.54 -5.59
C GLU A 222 2.79 -14.70 -5.16
N PHE A 223 2.43 -14.06 -4.04
CA PHE A 223 1.05 -14.01 -3.53
C PHE A 223 0.33 -12.76 -4.03
N GLN A 224 -0.89 -12.94 -4.52
CA GLN A 224 -1.74 -11.87 -5.01
C GLN A 224 -3.20 -12.24 -4.77
N HIS A 225 -3.60 -12.24 -3.50
CA HIS A 225 -4.98 -12.55 -3.12
C HIS A 225 -5.90 -11.42 -3.54
N CYS A 226 -7.12 -11.75 -3.96
CA CYS A 226 -8.17 -10.79 -4.28
C CYS A 226 -9.35 -11.08 -3.37
N HIS A 227 -9.98 -10.03 -2.83
CA HIS A 227 -11.04 -10.16 -1.83
C HIS A 227 -12.33 -9.50 -2.29
N SER A 228 -13.46 -9.85 -1.68
CA SER A 228 -14.72 -9.13 -1.85
C SER A 228 -14.92 -8.07 -0.76
N LYS A 229 -15.72 -7.04 -1.03
CA LYS A 229 -16.09 -6.04 -0.02
C LYS A 229 -16.75 -6.68 1.21
N GLU A 230 -17.55 -7.71 0.99
CA GLU A 230 -18.24 -8.45 2.05
C GLU A 230 -17.26 -9.25 2.90
N GLU A 231 -16.30 -9.94 2.28
CA GLU A 231 -15.25 -10.69 2.98
C GLU A 231 -14.44 -9.77 3.89
N VAL A 232 -13.98 -8.63 3.35
CA VAL A 232 -13.22 -7.64 4.13
C VAL A 232 -14.07 -7.07 5.26
N ARG A 233 -15.34 -6.71 5.00
CA ARG A 233 -16.26 -6.23 6.05
C ARG A 233 -16.43 -7.28 7.15
N ASN A 234 -16.56 -8.55 6.79
CA ASN A 234 -16.73 -9.65 7.73
C ASN A 234 -15.49 -9.85 8.61
N TRP A 235 -14.29 -9.59 8.12
CA TRP A 235 -13.09 -9.56 8.98
C TRP A 235 -13.26 -8.54 10.10
N PHE A 236 -13.55 -7.27 9.77
CA PHE A 236 -13.78 -6.24 10.79
C PHE A 236 -14.90 -6.62 11.78
N VAL A 237 -16.04 -7.13 11.29
CA VAL A 237 -17.15 -7.57 12.16
C VAL A 237 -16.73 -8.71 13.09
N SER A 238 -16.04 -9.73 12.58
CA SER A 238 -15.61 -10.89 13.38
C SER A 238 -14.60 -10.53 14.48
N TYR A 239 -13.88 -9.41 14.29
CA TYR A 239 -12.96 -8.86 15.28
C TYR A 239 -13.59 -7.74 16.12
N ASN A 240 -14.92 -7.63 16.15
CA ASN A 240 -15.68 -6.66 16.97
C ASN A 240 -15.38 -5.19 16.67
N TYR A 241 -15.00 -4.85 15.44
CA TYR A 241 -14.88 -3.46 15.04
C TYR A 241 -16.25 -2.80 14.87
N THR A 242 -16.32 -1.53 15.24
CA THR A 242 -17.46 -0.64 15.06
C THR A 242 -17.14 0.44 14.03
N GLU A 243 -18.14 1.23 13.65
CA GLU A 243 -17.97 2.36 12.70
C GLU A 243 -17.28 1.94 11.39
N ILE A 244 -17.63 0.75 10.85
CA ILE A 244 -16.96 0.17 9.68
C ILE A 244 -17.35 0.92 8.41
N ILE A 245 -16.39 1.64 7.83
CA ILE A 245 -16.55 2.43 6.61
C ILE A 245 -15.79 1.74 5.48
N LEU A 246 -16.50 1.38 4.41
CA LEU A 246 -15.88 0.92 3.17
C LEU A 246 -15.54 2.12 2.27
N LYS A 247 -14.32 2.18 1.74
CA LYS A 247 -13.84 3.25 0.86
C LYS A 247 -13.36 2.73 -0.49
N GLY A 248 -13.71 3.46 -1.53
CA GLY A 248 -13.38 3.11 -2.91
C GLY A 248 -13.84 1.69 -3.27
N ASP A 249 -12.93 0.94 -3.88
CA ASP A 249 -13.20 -0.39 -4.41
C ASP A 249 -13.18 -1.50 -3.36
N ILE A 250 -12.28 -1.43 -2.37
CA ILE A 250 -12.22 -2.42 -1.28
C ILE A 250 -11.37 -1.94 -0.07
N GLY A 251 -11.17 -0.64 0.08
CA GLY A 251 -10.63 -0.09 1.32
C GLY A 251 -11.64 -0.24 2.45
N ALA A 252 -11.18 -0.47 3.67
CA ALA A 252 -12.03 -0.54 4.85
C ALA A 252 -11.32 0.09 6.04
N THR A 253 -12.04 0.95 6.77
CA THR A 253 -11.64 1.44 8.08
C THR A 253 -12.63 0.96 9.12
N GLY A 254 -12.15 0.58 10.29
CA GLY A 254 -12.98 0.33 11.46
C GLY A 254 -12.31 0.84 12.74
N LYS A 255 -13.12 1.02 13.78
CA LYS A 255 -12.69 1.41 15.13
C LYS A 255 -12.88 0.24 16.10
N LYS A 256 -11.91 0.02 16.97
CA LYS A 256 -12.01 -0.99 18.03
C LYS A 256 -12.85 -0.51 19.20
#